data_AF-A0A0H5RDR5-F1
#
_entry.id   AF-A0A0H5RDR5-F1
#
_cell.length_a   1.000
_cell.length_b   1.000
_cell.length_c   1.000
_cell.angle_alpha   90.00
_cell.angle_beta   90.00
_cell.angle_gamma   90.00
#
_symmetry.space_group_name_H-M   'P 1'
#
loop_
_entity.id
_entity.type
_entity.pdbx_description
1 polymer ?
#
loop_
_entity_poly.entity_id
_entity_poly.type
_entity_poly.pdbx_seq_one_letter_code
_entity_poly.pdbx_strand_id
1 'polypeptide(L)'
;TIGDVSSFNWCGSRKAIALAFEATSLESPAIDYLLSDLSRLKMKATFFLSPSGPKQCPTIRKILRLGHSIQHYSWSNQDMTSLTAEEFKMEMEFVPSWLHDVCNLDVPITQFSPPMGEFSHELTLE
;
A
#
# COMPACT_ATOMS: atom_id res chain seq x y z
N THR A 1 -13.78 -11.17 6.46
CA THR A 1 -12.92 -10.49 7.45
C THR A 1 -11.93 -11.51 7.97
N ILE A 2 -10.65 -11.16 8.07
CA ILE A 2 -9.65 -12.01 8.75
C ILE A 2 -9.31 -11.25 10.03
N GLY A 3 -9.76 -11.74 11.19
CA GLY A 3 -9.76 -10.94 12.42
C GLY A 3 -10.55 -9.64 12.26
N ASP A 4 -9.97 -8.50 12.65
CA ASP A 4 -10.58 -7.16 12.56
C ASP A 4 -10.44 -6.50 11.16
N VAL A 5 -9.88 -7.21 10.17
CA VAL A 5 -9.63 -6.66 8.84
C VAL A 5 -10.87 -6.75 7.96
N SER A 6 -11.33 -5.60 7.46
CA SER A 6 -12.45 -5.47 6.53
C SER A 6 -12.02 -5.09 5.12
N SER A 7 -12.57 -5.74 4.11
CA SER A 7 -12.44 -5.33 2.71
C SER A 7 -13.33 -4.12 2.42
N PHE A 8 -12.85 -3.18 1.62
CA PHE A 8 -13.68 -2.07 1.14
C PHE A 8 -13.43 -1.82 -0.35
N ASN A 9 -14.52 -1.51 -1.07
CA ASN A 9 -14.51 -1.15 -2.50
C ASN A 9 -15.34 0.11 -2.77
N TRP A 10 -15.65 0.88 -1.72
CA TRP A 10 -16.58 2.00 -1.77
C TRP A 10 -16.01 3.24 -1.08
N CYS A 11 -16.09 4.40 -1.75
CA CYS A 11 -15.57 5.68 -1.25
C CYS A 11 -16.57 6.46 -0.38
N GLY A 12 -17.71 5.87 -0.01
CA GLY A 12 -18.74 6.53 0.78
C GLY A 12 -19.84 7.20 -0.07
N SER A 13 -20.76 7.89 0.60
CA SER A 13 -21.98 8.46 -0.01
C SER A 13 -21.76 9.76 -0.80
N ARG A 14 -20.54 10.32 -0.77
CA ARG A 14 -20.17 11.52 -1.54
C ARG A 14 -19.56 11.13 -2.87
N LYS A 15 -19.67 12.01 -3.87
CA LYS A 15 -18.99 11.84 -5.17
C LYS A 15 -17.47 11.95 -4.95
N ALA A 16 -16.81 10.81 -4.85
CA ALA A 16 -15.38 10.71 -4.63
C ALA A 16 -14.80 9.54 -5.43
N ILE A 17 -13.54 9.68 -5.82
CA ILE A 17 -12.73 8.63 -6.45
C ILE A 17 -11.40 8.60 -5.69
N ALA A 18 -10.98 7.41 -5.29
CA ALA A 18 -9.64 7.18 -4.74
C ALA A 18 -8.72 6.69 -5.88
N LEU A 19 -7.65 7.44 -6.16
CA LEU A 19 -6.59 6.95 -7.03
C LEU A 19 -5.60 6.15 -6.19
N ALA A 20 -5.43 4.89 -6.56
CA ALA A 20 -4.46 4.00 -5.94
C ALA A 20 -3.57 3.37 -7.00
N PHE A 21 -2.28 3.24 -6.70
CA PHE A 21 -1.28 2.63 -7.57
C PHE A 21 -0.57 1.51 -6.82
N GLU A 22 -0.46 0.35 -7.45
CA GLU A 22 0.47 -0.69 -7.04
C GLU A 22 1.89 -0.25 -7.42
N ALA A 23 2.69 0.06 -6.42
CA ALA A 23 4.02 0.63 -6.55
C ALA A 23 5.10 -0.45 -6.40
N THR A 24 5.08 -1.42 -7.32
CA THR A 24 6.12 -2.46 -7.44
C THR A 24 7.44 -1.89 -7.98
N SER A 25 7.39 -0.76 -8.68
CA SER A 25 8.56 0.02 -9.10
C SER A 25 8.32 1.52 -8.90
N LEU A 26 9.34 2.21 -8.41
CA LEU A 26 9.36 3.65 -8.15
C LEU A 26 10.52 4.33 -8.90
N GLU A 27 10.81 3.83 -10.10
CA GLU A 27 11.94 4.30 -10.91
C GLU A 27 11.59 5.51 -11.79
N SER A 28 12.55 6.42 -11.89
CA SER A 28 12.52 7.51 -12.85
C SER A 28 12.75 6.99 -14.28
N PRO A 29 12.13 7.61 -15.30
CA PRO A 29 11.36 8.85 -15.23
C PRO A 29 9.85 8.66 -14.97
N ALA A 30 9.34 7.42 -15.00
CA ALA A 30 7.91 7.15 -14.98
C ALA A 30 7.22 7.71 -13.72
N ILE A 31 7.81 7.47 -12.54
CA ILE A 31 7.26 8.00 -11.29
C ILE A 31 7.29 9.53 -11.24
N ASP A 32 8.29 10.16 -11.86
CA ASP A 32 8.41 11.61 -11.87
C ASP A 32 7.34 12.27 -12.72
N TYR A 33 7.03 11.68 -13.88
CA TYR A 33 5.93 12.14 -14.72
C TYR A 33 4.58 11.95 -14.04
N LEU A 34 4.34 10.79 -13.42
CA LEU A 34 3.11 10.55 -12.67
C LEU A 34 2.91 11.58 -11.55
N LEU A 35 3.94 11.82 -10.73
CA LEU A 35 3.87 12.81 -9.64
C LEU A 35 3.71 14.24 -10.16
N SER A 36 4.31 14.56 -11.31
CA SER A 36 4.12 15.86 -11.98
C SER A 36 2.66 16.06 -12.42
N ASP A 37 2.06 15.03 -13.04
CA ASP A 37 0.67 15.09 -13.50
C ASP A 37 -0.32 15.17 -12.34
N LEU A 38 -0.13 14.36 -11.29
CA LEU A 38 -0.95 14.44 -10.08
C LEU A 38 -0.88 15.83 -9.44
N SER A 39 0.32 16.42 -9.36
CA SER A 39 0.50 17.77 -8.83
C SER A 39 -0.19 18.83 -9.69
N ARG A 40 -0.01 18.77 -11.02
CA ARG A 40 -0.63 19.68 -12.00
C ARG A 40 -2.15 19.64 -11.93
N LEU A 41 -2.71 18.44 -11.74
CA LEU A 41 -4.15 18.21 -11.60
C LEU A 41 -4.66 18.44 -10.16
N LYS A 42 -3.77 18.77 -9.22
CA LYS A 42 -4.06 18.93 -7.78
C LYS A 42 -4.71 17.69 -7.17
N MET A 43 -4.33 16.50 -7.64
CA MET A 43 -4.84 15.22 -7.18
C MET A 43 -3.90 14.59 -6.15
N LYS A 44 -4.49 13.93 -5.15
CA LYS A 44 -3.77 13.04 -4.23
C LYS A 44 -4.04 11.59 -4.60
N ALA A 45 -3.13 10.72 -4.19
CA ALA A 45 -3.17 9.30 -4.51
C ALA A 45 -2.55 8.50 -3.37
N THR A 46 -2.87 7.21 -3.35
CA THR A 46 -2.29 6.22 -2.45
C THR A 46 -1.37 5.29 -3.26
N PHE A 47 -0.17 5.05 -2.76
CA PHE A 47 0.79 4.12 -3.36
C PHE A 47 0.90 2.90 -2.45
N PHE A 48 0.44 1.75 -2.92
CA PHE A 48 0.63 0.48 -2.24
C PHE A 48 2.05 -0.01 -2.59
N LEU A 49 2.97 0.13 -1.64
CA LEU A 49 4.40 -0.07 -1.83
C LEU A 49 4.79 -1.53 -1.64
N SER A 50 5.58 -2.05 -2.59
CA SER A 50 6.38 -3.26 -2.43
C SER A 50 7.86 -2.87 -2.36
N PRO A 51 8.53 -3.02 -1.20
CA PRO A 51 9.91 -2.55 -1.03
C PRO A 51 10.94 -3.26 -1.92
N SER A 52 11.62 -2.57 -2.83
CA SER A 52 12.68 -3.21 -3.66
C SER A 52 14.12 -2.87 -3.24
N GLY A 53 14.29 -1.96 -2.27
CA GLY A 53 15.60 -1.61 -1.71
C GLY A 53 15.79 -0.11 -1.39
N PRO A 54 16.92 0.27 -0.77
CA PRO A 54 17.14 1.61 -0.24
C PRO A 54 17.16 2.71 -1.31
N LYS A 55 17.39 2.35 -2.58
CA LYS A 55 17.34 3.30 -3.71
C LYS A 55 15.97 3.95 -3.90
N GLN A 56 14.89 3.32 -3.41
CA GLN A 56 13.54 3.89 -3.49
C GLN A 56 13.26 4.94 -2.40
N CYS A 57 14.03 4.98 -1.30
CA CYS A 57 13.76 5.86 -0.17
C CYS A 57 13.66 7.36 -0.54
N PRO A 58 14.50 7.93 -1.43
CA PRO A 58 14.32 9.31 -1.89
C PRO A 58 12.98 9.55 -2.61
N THR A 59 12.54 8.60 -3.42
CA THR A 59 11.24 8.67 -4.13
C THR A 59 10.08 8.56 -3.16
N ILE A 60 10.15 7.64 -2.19
CA ILE A 60 9.17 7.49 -1.10
C ILE A 60 9.04 8.81 -0.32
N ARG A 61 10.15 9.44 0.07
CA ARG A 61 10.15 10.77 0.69
C ARG A 61 9.48 11.83 -0.17
N LYS A 62 9.75 11.82 -1.49
CA LYS A 62 9.13 12.75 -2.44
C LYS A 62 7.62 12.56 -2.52
N ILE A 63 7.13 11.31 -2.58
CA ILE A 63 5.71 10.95 -2.57
C ILE A 63 5.02 11.53 -1.33
N LEU A 64 5.57 11.26 -0.14
CA LEU A 64 5.02 11.76 1.13
C LEU A 64 5.05 13.29 1.22
N ARG A 65 6.16 13.93 0.83
CA ARG A 65 6.29 15.40 0.82
C ARG A 65 5.27 16.07 -0.10
N LEU A 66 4.89 15.42 -1.19
CA LEU A 66 3.85 15.91 -2.10
C LEU A 66 2.44 15.65 -1.57
N GLY A 67 2.28 15.04 -0.39
CA GLY A 67 0.99 14.81 0.27
C GLY A 67 0.22 13.60 -0.24
N HIS A 68 0.91 12.65 -0.90
CA HIS A 68 0.36 11.33 -1.22
C HIS A 68 0.50 10.40 -0.01
N SER A 69 -0.26 9.30 -0.01
CA SER A 69 -0.17 8.27 1.03
C SER A 69 0.61 7.06 0.55
N ILE A 70 1.28 6.38 1.46
CA ILE A 70 1.95 5.09 1.22
C ILE A 70 1.28 4.04 2.10
N GLN A 71 0.95 2.89 1.52
CA GLN A 71 0.30 1.75 2.17
C GLN A 71 0.99 0.45 1.73
N HIS A 72 0.59 -0.70 2.28
CA HIS A 72 1.28 -1.97 2.04
C HIS A 72 0.75 -2.69 0.78
N TYR A 73 1.60 -2.97 -0.21
CA TYR A 73 1.28 -3.97 -1.23
C TYR A 73 1.82 -5.31 -0.78
N SER A 74 0.96 -6.33 -0.62
CA SER A 74 1.36 -7.65 -0.11
C SER A 74 2.63 -8.15 -0.79
N TRP A 75 3.58 -8.55 0.04
CA TRP A 75 4.96 -8.84 -0.32
C TRP A 75 5.15 -10.30 -0.72
N SER A 76 4.49 -11.23 -0.04
CA SER A 76 4.77 -12.66 -0.19
C SER A 76 4.19 -13.29 -1.46
N ASN A 77 3.25 -12.63 -2.15
CA ASN A 77 2.42 -13.22 -3.22
C ASN A 77 1.78 -14.55 -2.80
N GLN A 78 1.67 -14.81 -1.50
CA GLN A 78 1.00 -15.99 -0.98
C GLN A 78 -0.50 -15.78 -1.00
N ASP A 79 -1.24 -16.88 -1.10
CA ASP A 79 -2.66 -16.85 -0.85
C ASP A 79 -2.88 -16.45 0.62
N MET A 80 -3.36 -15.23 0.82
CA MET A 80 -3.57 -14.63 2.14
C MET A 80 -4.59 -15.44 2.96
N THR A 81 -5.41 -16.27 2.32
CA THR A 81 -6.40 -17.15 2.98
C THR A 81 -5.77 -18.39 3.61
N SER A 82 -4.52 -18.71 3.24
CA SER A 82 -3.75 -19.84 3.76
C SER A 82 -2.79 -19.49 4.88
N LEU A 83 -2.64 -18.20 5.21
CA LEU A 83 -1.73 -17.73 6.25
C LEU A 83 -2.28 -17.98 7.65
N THR A 84 -1.41 -18.40 8.56
CA THR A 84 -1.66 -18.34 10.00
C THR A 84 -1.76 -16.88 10.49
N ALA A 85 -2.32 -16.67 11.68
CA ALA A 85 -2.42 -15.34 12.27
C ALA A 85 -1.04 -14.69 12.46
N GLU A 86 -0.04 -15.48 12.86
CA GLU A 86 1.35 -15.05 13.00
C GLU A 86 1.96 -14.67 11.64
N GLU A 87 1.75 -15.46 10.58
CA GLU A 87 2.22 -15.15 9.24
C GLU A 87 1.58 -13.88 8.68
N PHE A 88 0.26 -13.72 8.86
CA PHE A 88 -0.45 -12.51 8.46
C PHE A 88 0.08 -11.28 9.22
N LYS A 89 0.38 -11.42 10.51
CA LYS A 89 0.96 -10.34 11.31
C LYS A 89 2.36 -9.95 10.78
N MET A 90 3.22 -10.93 10.51
CA MET A 90 4.55 -10.67 9.95
C MET A 90 4.48 -9.99 8.59
N GLU A 91 3.55 -10.43 7.73
CA GLU A 91 3.26 -9.80 6.44
C GLU A 91 2.87 -8.33 6.63
N MET A 92 1.97 -8.01 7.56
CA MET A 92 1.55 -6.62 7.82
C MET A 92 2.64 -5.75 8.46
N GLU A 93 3.53 -6.32 9.27
CA GLU A 93 4.62 -5.59 9.94
C GLU A 93 5.83 -5.34 9.02
N PHE A 94 5.96 -6.06 7.91
CA PHE A 94 7.12 -5.99 7.04
C PHE A 94 7.37 -4.58 6.46
N VAL A 95 6.41 -3.99 5.76
CA VAL A 95 6.57 -2.67 5.13
C VAL A 95 6.81 -1.54 6.14
N PRO A 96 6.04 -1.39 7.24
CA PRO A 96 6.33 -0.33 8.21
C PRO A 96 7.70 -0.50 8.86
N SER A 97 8.12 -1.73 9.19
CA SER A 97 9.46 -1.99 9.75
C SER A 97 10.56 -1.64 8.74
N TRP A 98 10.39 -2.03 7.47
CA TRP A 98 11.34 -1.70 6.42
C TRP A 98 11.46 -0.18 6.19
N LEU A 99 10.35 0.56 6.20
CA LEU A 99 10.35 2.01 6.07
C LEU A 99 11.10 2.69 7.22
N HIS A 100 10.91 2.20 8.45
CA HIS A 100 11.64 2.67 9.62
C HIS A 100 13.13 2.34 9.51
N ASP A 101 13.47 1.06 9.36
CA ASP A 101 14.87 0.58 9.48
C ASP A 101 15.74 0.98 8.29
N VAL A 102 15.19 0.98 7.07
CA VAL A 102 15.96 1.20 5.83
C VAL A 102 15.84 2.63 5.34
N CYS A 103 14.65 3.21 5.44
CA CYS A 103 14.41 4.58 4.95
C CYS A 103 14.46 5.64 6.06
N ASN A 104 14.47 5.27 7.35
CA ASN A 104 14.32 6.19 8.47
C ASN A 104 13.04 7.03 8.34
N LEU A 105 11.92 6.35 8.07
CA LEU A 105 10.60 6.94 7.89
C LEU A 105 9.54 6.22 8.73
N ASP A 106 8.90 6.99 9.61
CA ASP A 106 7.71 6.55 10.34
C ASP A 106 6.46 6.87 9.52
N VAL A 107 5.90 5.85 8.86
CA VAL A 107 4.69 6.00 8.03
C VAL A 107 3.57 5.15 8.61
N PRO A 108 2.39 5.72 8.90
CA PRO A 108 1.25 4.95 9.39
C PRO A 108 0.69 4.08 8.25
N ILE A 109 0.92 2.77 8.34
CA ILE A 109 0.34 1.77 7.45
C ILE A 109 -0.92 1.22 8.12
N THR A 110 -2.06 1.41 7.48
CA THR A 110 -3.37 0.96 7.98
C THR A 110 -4.18 0.20 6.94
N GLN A 111 -3.67 0.16 5.71
CA GLN A 111 -4.29 -0.49 4.57
C GLN A 111 -3.27 -1.39 3.90
N PHE A 112 -3.75 -2.51 3.35
CA PHE A 112 -2.98 -3.31 2.42
C PHE A 112 -3.82 -3.64 1.19
N SER A 113 -3.15 -3.88 0.06
CA SER A 113 -3.75 -4.43 -1.14
C SER A 113 -3.28 -5.87 -1.32
N PRO A 114 -4.17 -6.87 -1.30
CA PRO A 114 -3.80 -8.26 -1.57
C PRO A 114 -3.41 -8.45 -3.04
N PRO A 115 -2.55 -9.43 -3.36
CA PRO A 115 -2.21 -9.75 -4.74
C PRO A 115 -3.46 -10.30 -5.46
N MET A 116 -3.63 -9.93 -6.74
CA MET A 116 -4.75 -10.33 -7.61
C MET A 116 -6.16 -9.88 -7.15
N GLY A 117 -6.26 -9.06 -6.10
CA GLY A 117 -7.56 -8.63 -5.56
C GLY A 117 -8.37 -9.77 -4.93
N GLU A 118 -7.78 -10.95 -4.78
CA GLU A 118 -8.41 -12.10 -4.16
C GLU A 118 -8.35 -11.94 -2.65
N PHE A 119 -9.51 -11.59 -2.09
CA PHE A 119 -9.81 -11.78 -0.68
C PHE A 119 -11.01 -12.72 -0.67
N SER A 120 -10.83 -13.97 -0.18
CA SER A 120 -11.97 -14.88 -0.12
C SER A 120 -13.05 -14.28 0.79
N HIS A 121 -14.28 -14.31 0.31
CA HIS A 121 -15.43 -13.76 1.01
C HIS A 121 -15.93 -14.69 2.14
N GLU A 122 -15.20 -15.77 2.44
CA GLU A 122 -15.72 -16.91 3.19
C GLU A 122 -14.81 -17.25 4.37
N LEU A 123 -15.00 -16.49 5.44
CA LEU A 123 -14.79 -16.90 6.82
C LEU A 123 -16.00 -16.40 7.62
N THR A 124 -17.19 -16.89 7.27
CA THR A 124 -18.30 -16.98 8.23
C THR A 124 -17.98 -18.15 9.15
N LEU A 125 -17.35 -17.85 10.28
CA LEU A 125 -17.34 -18.77 11.41
C LEU A 125 -18.72 -18.68 12.08
N GLU A 126 -19.39 -19.83 12.20
CA GLU A 126 -20.47 -20.06 13.17
C GLU A 126 -19.98 -19.83 14.60
#